data_AF-A0A7K1K0D9-F1
#
_entry.id   AF-A0A7K1K0D9-F1
#
_cell.length_a   1.000
_cell.length_b   1.000
_cell.length_c   1.000
_cell.angle_alpha   90.00
_cell.angle_beta   90.00
_cell.angle_gamma   90.00
#
_symmetry.space_group_name_H-M   'P 1'
#
loop_
_entity.id
_entity.type
_entity.pdbx_description
1 polymer ?
#
loop_
_entity_poly.entity_id
_entity_poly.type
_entity_poly.pdbx_seq_one_letter_code
_entity_poly.pdbx_strand_id
1 'polypeptide(L)'
;MAPLPDLNKDTLYLEGQVAAQVATRFKAAATQLEDELRQTVIKYKTNLGIGPYDEGTSWNTAVDQVVRTDAKASVLKVVETCMRRLNEFAAQADNAQKSFNELEDANKERIRKSAQGVDPSKSFPSYQ
;
A
#
# COMPACT_ATOMS: atom_id res chain seq x y z
N MET A 1 11.89 -16.00 4.28
CA MET A 1 10.78 -15.17 3.76
C MET A 1 10.15 -15.96 2.62
N ALA A 2 8.93 -16.46 2.78
CA ALA A 2 8.31 -17.31 1.76
C ALA A 2 7.89 -16.45 0.54
N PRO A 3 8.04 -16.96 -0.69
CA PRO A 3 7.60 -16.25 -1.89
C PRO A 3 6.07 -16.10 -1.88
N LEU A 4 5.58 -14.93 -2.31
CA LEU A 4 4.15 -14.70 -2.49
C LEU A 4 3.66 -15.56 -3.67
N PRO A 5 2.50 -16.24 -3.57
CA PRO A 5 1.94 -16.99 -4.69
C PRO A 5 1.65 -16.04 -5.86
N ASP A 6 2.02 -16.46 -7.07
CA ASP A 6 1.86 -15.69 -8.30
C ASP A 6 0.38 -15.33 -8.53
N LEU A 7 0.09 -14.03 -8.72
CA LEU A 7 -1.23 -13.53 -9.09
C LEU A 7 -1.56 -13.96 -10.53
N ASN A 8 -2.35 -15.01 -10.71
CA ASN A 8 -2.93 -15.37 -12.01
C ASN A 8 -4.23 -14.58 -12.26
N LYS A 9 -4.28 -13.89 -13.40
CA LYS A 9 -5.34 -12.95 -13.82
C LYS A 9 -6.65 -13.66 -14.18
N ASP A 10 -6.56 -14.89 -14.70
CA ASP A 10 -7.70 -15.67 -15.19
C ASP A 10 -8.36 -16.52 -14.08
N THR A 11 -7.69 -16.62 -12.94
CA THR A 11 -8.17 -17.25 -11.69
C THR A 11 -7.84 -16.34 -10.52
N LEU A 12 -8.29 -15.08 -10.57
CA LEU A 12 -8.05 -14.11 -9.51
C LEU A 12 -8.93 -14.44 -8.28
N TYR A 13 -8.70 -15.61 -7.70
CA TYR A 13 -9.16 -15.93 -6.37
C TYR A 13 -8.18 -15.23 -5.41
N LEU A 14 -8.61 -14.15 -4.78
CA LEU A 14 -7.88 -13.61 -3.64
C LEU A 14 -7.95 -14.68 -2.55
N GLU A 15 -6.88 -15.45 -2.43
CA GLU A 15 -6.80 -16.52 -1.43
C GLU A 15 -6.78 -15.86 -0.04
N GLY A 16 -7.93 -15.83 0.63
CA GLY A 16 -8.06 -15.27 1.97
C GLY A 16 -7.71 -13.77 2.07
N GLN A 17 -6.86 -13.42 3.05
CA GLN A 17 -6.55 -12.03 3.41
C GLN A 17 -5.31 -11.44 2.70
N VAL A 18 -4.97 -11.93 1.50
CA VAL A 18 -3.75 -11.53 0.78
C VAL A 18 -3.74 -10.03 0.47
N ALA A 19 -4.85 -9.43 0.04
CA ALA A 19 -4.90 -7.99 -0.23
C ALA A 19 -4.76 -7.17 1.07
N ALA A 20 -5.31 -7.63 2.19
CA ALA A 20 -5.07 -7.02 3.49
C ALA A 20 -3.58 -7.10 3.91
N GLN A 21 -2.91 -8.23 3.67
CA GLN A 21 -1.46 -8.36 3.94
C GLN A 21 -0.63 -7.39 3.09
N VAL A 22 -0.99 -7.21 1.81
CA VAL A 22 -0.36 -6.23 0.93
C VAL A 22 -0.57 -4.81 1.46
N ALA A 23 -1.79 -4.47 1.90
CA ALA A 23 -2.07 -3.18 2.53
C ALA A 23 -1.23 -2.95 3.79
N THR A 24 -1.10 -3.96 4.66
CA THR A 24 -0.23 -3.90 5.85
C THR A 24 1.23 -3.64 5.48
N ARG A 25 1.75 -4.31 4.45
CA ARG A 25 3.13 -4.10 3.99
C ARG A 25 3.37 -2.70 3.44
N PHE A 26 2.42 -2.16 2.67
CA PHE A 26 2.52 -0.79 2.19
C PHE A 26 2.49 0.24 3.33
N LYS A 27 1.63 0.04 4.33
CA LYS A 27 1.60 0.88 5.54
C LYS A 27 2.92 0.81 6.31
N ALA A 28 3.45 -0.39 6.54
CA ALA A 28 4.72 -0.58 7.23
C ALA A 28 5.89 0.10 6.48
N ALA A 29 5.92 -0.01 5.15
CA ALA A 29 6.92 0.66 4.33
C ALA A 29 6.79 2.20 4.40
N ALA A 30 5.56 2.73 4.43
CA ALA A 30 5.33 4.16 4.60
C ALA A 30 5.82 4.66 5.96
N THR A 31 5.55 3.91 7.04
CA THR A 31 6.07 4.21 8.39
C THR A 31 7.59 4.15 8.45
N GLN A 32 8.22 3.15 7.84
CA GLN A 32 9.69 3.08 7.81
C GLN A 32 10.32 4.26 7.07
N LEU A 33 9.73 4.67 5.94
CA LEU A 33 10.15 5.87 5.22
C LEU A 33 9.99 7.14 6.07
N GLU A 34 8.94 7.21 6.89
CA GLU A 34 8.74 8.32 7.83
C GLU A 34 9.82 8.35 8.92
N ASP A 35 10.00 7.24 9.62
CA ASP A 35 10.84 7.16 10.82
C ASP A 35 12.33 7.24 10.49
N GLU A 36 12.76 6.57 9.42
CA GLU A 36 14.18 6.50 9.06
C GLU A 36 14.56 7.66 8.15
N LEU A 37 13.91 7.79 7.00
CA LEU A 37 14.40 8.66 5.93
C LEU A 37 13.92 10.09 6.10
N ARG A 38 12.62 10.31 6.34
CA ARG A 38 12.06 11.66 6.48
C ARG A 38 12.66 12.38 7.69
N GLN A 39 12.75 11.71 8.85
CA GLN A 39 13.37 12.31 10.03
C GLN A 39 14.86 12.63 9.83
N THR A 40 15.60 11.78 9.13
CA THR A 40 17.01 12.03 8.81
C THR A 40 17.16 13.26 7.91
N VAL A 41 16.36 13.36 6.85
CA VAL A 41 16.37 14.48 5.91
C VAL A 41 15.98 15.79 6.60
N ILE A 42 14.97 15.78 7.49
CA ILE A 42 14.58 16.97 8.27
C ILE A 42 15.71 17.42 9.19
N LYS A 43 16.44 16.48 9.82
CA LYS A 43 17.54 16.79 10.75
C LYS A 43 18.85 17.11 10.04
N TYR A 44 18.93 16.91 8.72
CA TYR A 44 20.13 17.17 7.95
C TYR A 44 20.52 18.65 8.08
N LYS A 45 21.80 18.87 8.40
CA LYS A 45 22.43 20.18 8.44
C LYS A 45 23.70 20.11 7.61
N THR A 46 23.80 20.98 6.61
CA THR A 46 25.01 21.08 5.81
C THR A 46 26.05 21.91 6.55
N ASN A 47 27.26 21.36 6.68
CA ASN A 47 28.45 22.14 6.99
C ASN A 47 29.60 21.61 6.12
N LEU A 48 29.90 22.33 5.04
CA LEU A 48 30.96 21.97 4.09
C LEU A 48 32.38 22.25 4.62
N GLY A 49 32.54 22.76 5.84
CA GLY A 49 33.85 23.04 6.44
C GLY A 49 34.57 24.24 5.82
N ILE A 50 33.88 25.04 5.01
CA ILE A 50 34.42 26.22 4.31
C ILE A 50 34.60 27.42 5.27
N GLY A 51 34.34 27.25 6.58
CA GLY A 51 34.46 28.33 7.57
C GLY A 51 33.34 29.37 7.45
N PRO A 52 33.40 30.47 8.22
CA PRO A 52 32.35 31.49 8.29
C PRO A 52 32.37 32.49 7.12
N TYR A 53 33.15 32.23 6.06
CA TYR A 53 33.17 33.10 4.89
C TYR A 53 31.81 33.11 4.17
N ASP A 54 31.46 34.21 3.52
CA ASP A 54 30.19 34.40 2.81
C ASP A 54 29.92 33.28 1.80
N GLU A 55 30.96 32.83 1.10
CA GLU A 55 30.91 31.71 0.15
C GLU A 55 30.53 30.40 0.85
N GLY A 56 31.10 30.11 2.02
CA GLY A 56 30.77 28.92 2.80
C GLY A 56 29.33 28.91 3.30
N THR A 57 28.84 30.08 3.74
CA THR A 57 27.43 30.25 4.13
C THR A 57 26.50 30.05 2.95
N SER A 58 26.80 30.67 1.80
CA SER A 58 26.08 30.53 0.54
C SER A 58 25.94 29.06 0.11
N TRP A 59 27.04 28.31 0.08
CA TRP A 59 27.01 26.90 -0.31
C TRP A 59 26.24 26.03 0.68
N ASN A 60 26.40 26.24 1.99
CA ASN A 60 25.63 25.51 3.00
C ASN A 60 24.11 25.77 2.84
N THR A 61 23.71 27.01 2.56
CA THR A 61 22.32 27.39 2.27
C THR A 61 21.81 26.72 0.99
N ALA A 62 22.58 26.73 -0.09
CA ALA A 62 22.18 26.10 -1.35
C ALA A 62 21.94 24.58 -1.18
N VAL A 63 22.80 23.89 -0.44
CA VAL A 63 22.62 22.46 -0.15
C VAL A 63 21.40 22.22 0.73
N ASP A 64 21.19 23.02 1.78
CA ASP A 64 19.98 22.90 2.62
C ASP A 64 18.69 23.10 1.78
N GLN A 65 18.71 24.03 0.82
CA GLN A 65 17.59 24.22 -0.10
C GLN A 65 17.29 22.97 -0.93
N VAL A 66 18.31 22.35 -1.55
CA VAL A 66 18.13 21.13 -2.36
C VAL A 66 17.70 19.93 -1.50
N VAL A 67 18.14 19.84 -0.25
CA VAL A 67 17.81 18.69 0.60
C VAL A 67 16.42 18.84 1.22
N ARG A 68 16.04 20.03 1.68
CA ARG A 68 14.84 20.23 2.53
C ARG A 68 13.83 21.24 2.01
N THR A 69 14.30 22.36 1.46
CA THR A 69 13.46 23.57 1.38
C THR A 69 12.83 23.78 0.01
N ASP A 70 13.40 23.22 -1.06
CA ASP A 70 12.80 23.28 -2.38
C ASP A 70 11.48 22.47 -2.41
N ALA A 71 10.36 23.20 -2.46
CA ALA A 71 9.03 22.62 -2.41
C ALA A 71 8.66 21.76 -3.63
N LYS A 72 9.40 21.86 -4.74
CA LYS A 72 9.14 21.13 -5.98
C LYS A 72 10.05 19.93 -6.17
N ALA A 73 11.31 20.03 -5.78
CA ALA A 73 12.32 19.04 -6.13
C ALA A 73 13.26 18.62 -4.99
N SER A 74 13.02 19.06 -3.75
CA SER A 74 13.89 18.65 -2.64
C SER A 74 13.83 17.15 -2.37
N VAL A 75 14.91 16.62 -1.80
CA VAL A 75 14.94 15.23 -1.30
C VAL A 75 13.77 14.97 -0.37
N LEU A 76 13.48 15.91 0.54
CA LEU A 76 12.32 15.82 1.43
C LEU A 76 11.01 15.67 0.66
N LYS A 77 10.82 16.46 -0.40
CA LYS A 77 9.60 16.39 -1.21
C LYS A 77 9.43 15.05 -1.92
N VAL A 78 10.52 14.48 -2.41
CA VAL A 78 10.52 13.15 -3.04
C VAL A 78 10.11 12.08 -2.02
N VAL A 79 10.67 12.13 -0.81
CA VAL A 79 10.31 11.20 0.29
C VAL A 79 8.82 11.31 0.63
N GLU A 80 8.31 12.52 0.81
CA GLU A 80 6.87 12.75 1.07
C GLU A 80 5.98 12.23 -0.07
N THR A 81 6.43 12.38 -1.32
CA THR A 81 5.69 11.86 -2.48
C THR A 81 5.65 10.33 -2.50
N CYS A 82 6.76 9.67 -2.17
CA CYS A 82 6.81 8.22 -2.06
C CYS A 82 5.91 7.71 -0.93
N MET A 83 5.97 8.34 0.25
CA MET A 83 5.09 7.99 1.38
C MET A 83 3.61 8.10 1.01
N ARG A 84 3.22 9.19 0.35
CA ARG A 84 1.84 9.38 -0.13
C ARG A 84 1.40 8.24 -1.05
N ARG A 85 2.21 7.88 -2.04
CA ARG A 85 1.89 6.79 -2.99
C ARG A 85 1.76 5.44 -2.29
N LEU A 86 2.61 5.14 -1.31
CA LEU A 86 2.50 3.90 -0.54
C LEU A 86 1.19 3.84 0.25
N ASN A 87 0.79 4.95 0.86
CA ASN A 87 -0.51 5.03 1.55
C ASN A 87 -1.69 4.90 0.58
N GLU A 88 -1.60 5.47 -0.62
CA GLU A 88 -2.61 5.30 -1.68
C GLU A 88 -2.73 3.82 -2.10
N PHE A 89 -1.61 3.13 -2.30
CA PHE A 89 -1.63 1.69 -2.62
C PHE A 89 -2.16 0.84 -1.48
N ALA A 90 -1.86 1.19 -0.23
CA ALA A 90 -2.45 0.52 0.92
C ALA A 90 -3.98 0.66 0.95
N ALA A 91 -4.49 1.87 0.71
CA ALA A 91 -5.93 2.13 0.66
C ALA A 91 -6.62 1.38 -0.48
N GLN A 92 -5.99 1.30 -1.65
CA GLN A 92 -6.49 0.50 -2.78
C GLN A 92 -6.55 -0.99 -2.45
N ALA A 93 -5.52 -1.52 -1.80
CA ALA A 93 -5.46 -2.92 -1.39
C ALA A 93 -6.53 -3.25 -0.32
N ASP A 94 -6.73 -2.37 0.67
CA ASP A 94 -7.81 -2.50 1.66
C ASP A 94 -9.20 -2.51 0.99
N ASN A 95 -9.43 -1.58 0.05
CA ASN A 95 -10.69 -1.51 -0.70
C ASN A 95 -10.93 -2.78 -1.54
N ALA A 96 -9.89 -3.29 -2.21
CA ALA A 96 -9.99 -4.53 -2.97
C ALA A 96 -10.35 -5.73 -2.10
N GLN A 97 -9.73 -5.86 -0.92
CA GLN A 97 -10.08 -6.92 0.03
C GLN A 97 -11.53 -6.79 0.50
N LYS A 98 -11.98 -5.57 0.82
CA LYS A 98 -13.36 -5.32 1.25
C LYS A 98 -14.36 -5.71 0.17
N SER A 99 -14.17 -5.27 -1.07
CA SER A 99 -15.04 -5.62 -2.19
C SER A 99 -15.05 -7.12 -2.49
N PHE A 100 -13.91 -7.80 -2.32
CA PHE A 100 -13.84 -9.25 -2.44
C PHE A 100 -14.68 -9.96 -1.38
N ASN A 101 -14.56 -9.55 -0.11
CA ASN A 101 -15.34 -10.13 1.00
C ASN A 101 -16.85 -9.92 0.78
N GLU A 102 -17.28 -8.73 0.36
CA GLU A 102 -18.68 -8.43 0.06
C GLU A 102 -19.23 -9.32 -1.06
N LEU A 103 -18.44 -9.54 -2.12
CA LEU A 103 -18.82 -10.43 -3.22
C LEU A 103 -18.91 -11.90 -2.76
N GLU A 104 -17.97 -12.35 -1.93
CA GLU A 104 -17.96 -13.71 -1.39
C GLU A 104 -19.19 -13.96 -0.49
N ASP A 105 -19.52 -13.01 0.38
CA ASP A 105 -20.70 -13.10 1.25
C ASP A 105 -22.00 -13.10 0.44
N ALA A 106 -22.11 -12.25 -0.59
CA ALA A 106 -23.25 -12.24 -1.49
C ALA A 106 -23.40 -13.58 -2.24
N ASN A 107 -22.28 -14.17 -2.69
CA ASN A 107 -22.29 -15.47 -3.35
C ASN A 107 -22.69 -16.61 -2.39
N LYS A 108 -22.17 -16.61 -1.16
CA LYS A 108 -22.57 -17.57 -0.12
C LYS A 108 -24.07 -17.50 0.16
N GLU A 109 -24.63 -16.29 0.25
CA GLU A 109 -26.05 -16.09 0.49
C GLU A 109 -26.91 -16.55 -0.69
N ARG A 110 -26.48 -16.28 -1.93
CA ARG A 110 -27.16 -16.80 -3.14
C ARG A 110 -27.15 -18.32 -3.18
N ILE A 111 -26.02 -18.95 -2.84
CA ILE A 111 -25.91 -20.42 -2.78
C ILE A 111 -26.85 -20.98 -1.71
N ARG A 112 -26.85 -20.42 -0.49
CA ARG A 112 -27.78 -20.83 0.57
C ARG A 112 -29.24 -20.75 0.15
N LYS A 113 -29.66 -19.64 -0.47
CA LYS A 113 -31.02 -19.47 -0.99
C LYS A 113 -31.36 -20.48 -2.08
N SER A 114 -30.43 -20.76 -2.99
CA SER A 114 -30.63 -21.79 -4.02
C SER A 114 -30.75 -23.19 -3.41
N ALA A 115 -29.96 -23.52 -2.39
CA ALA A 115 -30.00 -24.81 -1.70
C ALA A 115 -31.29 -25.00 -0.88
N GLN A 116 -31.87 -23.93 -0.32
CA GLN A 116 -33.15 -23.96 0.38
C GLN A 116 -34.36 -24.15 -0.56
N GLY A 117 -34.22 -23.84 -1.85
CA GLY A 117 -35.26 -24.02 -2.87
C GLY A 117 -35.26 -25.38 -3.57
N VAL A 118 -34.28 -26.25 -3.28
CA VAL A 118 -34.21 -27.60 -3.85
C VAL A 118 -35.00 -28.54 -2.96
N ASP A 119 -36.20 -28.92 -3.39
CA ASP A 119 -36.94 -30.04 -2.83
C ASP A 119 -36.27 -31.37 -3.28
N PRO A 120 -35.62 -32.11 -2.36
CA PRO A 120 -34.93 -33.35 -2.72
C PRO A 120 -35.88 -34.41 -3.30
N SER A 121 -37.18 -34.34 -2.97
CA SER A 121 -38.19 -35.29 -3.46
C SER A 121 -38.55 -35.09 -4.94
N LYS A 122 -38.20 -33.94 -5.53
CA LYS A 122 -38.43 -33.63 -6.96
C LYS A 122 -37.21 -33.85 -7.85
N SER A 123 -36.09 -34.28 -7.26
CA SER A 123 -34.79 -34.33 -7.95
C SER A 123 -34.49 -35.68 -8.61
N PHE A 124 -35.32 -36.71 -8.37
CA PHE A 124 -35.21 -38.02 -9.02
C PHE A 124 -36.55 -38.38 -9.67
N PRO A 125 -36.63 -38.57 -11.00
CA PRO A 125 -37.77 -39.26 -11.59
C PRO A 125 -37.73 -40.69 -11.07
N SER A 126 -38.70 -41.07 -10.26
CA SER A 126 -38.91 -42.48 -9.91
C SER A 126 -39.16 -43.25 -11.22
N TYR A 127 -38.18 -44.04 -11.65
CA TYR A 127 -38.40 -45.05 -12.69
C TYR A 127 -39.42 -46.04 -12.12
N GLN A 128 -40.65 -45.98 -12.64
CA GLN A 128 -41.64 -47.06 -12.54
C GLN A 128 -41.37 -48.09 -13.63
#